data_AF-A0A444S3K7-F1
#
_entry.id   AF-A0A444S3K7-F1
#
_cell.length_a   1.000
_cell.length_b   1.000
_cell.length_c   1.000
_cell.angle_alpha   90.00
_cell.angle_beta   90.00
_cell.angle_gamma   90.00
#
_symmetry.space_group_name_H-M   'P 1'
#
loop_
_entity.id
_entity.type
_entity.pdbx_description
1 polymer ?
#
loop_
_entity_poly.entity_id
_entity_poly.type
_entity_poly.pdbx_seq_one_letter_code
_entity_poly.pdbx_strand_id
1 'polypeptide(L)'
;MDPVSSYAFGNLGWLSLQALPLIVWPSFITSLLRDEYQPTSALETYFARSLGFALLALGLTVLLLSGALPLAATDASHPEGTASPYADAAVSVSALHHATSAFYCYSRWLHTGQTASVMGCLGSGVFAVFGLWFVMFAGSKGRHSKRTGFDKDTSGFPFKNSEAYRKKKKGL
;
A
#
# COMPACT_ATOMS: atom_id res chain seq x y z
N MET A 1 12.87 -7.93 -5.67
CA MET A 1 12.56 -6.78 -4.80
C MET A 1 12.05 -7.33 -3.48
N ASP A 2 12.38 -6.69 -2.37
CA ASP A 2 11.80 -7.04 -1.08
C ASP A 2 10.29 -6.68 -1.05
N PRO A 3 9.50 -7.27 -0.13
CA PRO A 3 8.07 -7.03 -0.06
C PRO A 3 7.69 -5.57 0.20
N VAL A 4 8.51 -4.82 0.95
CA VAL A 4 8.28 -3.40 1.25
C VAL A 4 8.38 -2.58 -0.02
N SER A 5 9.47 -2.75 -0.78
CA SER A 5 9.66 -2.06 -2.04
C SER A 5 8.55 -2.40 -3.04
N SER A 6 8.16 -3.67 -3.12
CA SER A 6 7.09 -4.11 -4.02
C SER A 6 5.75 -3.46 -3.67
N TYR A 7 5.40 -3.42 -2.38
CA TYR A 7 4.22 -2.73 -1.89
C TYR A 7 4.28 -1.22 -2.19
N ALA A 8 5.41 -0.58 -1.90
CA ALA A 8 5.56 0.87 -2.04
C ALA A 8 5.45 1.35 -3.49
N PHE A 9 6.11 0.67 -4.43
CA PHE A 9 5.97 0.97 -5.86
C PHE A 9 4.57 0.66 -6.39
N GLY A 10 3.98 -0.47 -5.96
CA GLY A 10 2.60 -0.81 -6.32
C GLY A 10 1.59 0.23 -5.82
N ASN A 11 1.73 0.65 -4.56
CA ASN A 11 0.91 1.69 -3.94
C ASN A 11 1.03 3.02 -4.69
N LEU A 12 2.26 3.45 -5.01
CA LEU A 12 2.47 4.65 -5.84
C LEU A 12 1.80 4.49 -7.21
N GLY A 13 1.95 3.33 -7.86
CA GLY A 13 1.34 3.05 -9.15
C GLY A 13 -0.18 3.17 -9.10
N TRP A 14 -0.83 2.59 -8.09
CA TRP A 14 -2.28 2.64 -7.92
C TRP A 14 -2.80 4.05 -7.60
N LEU A 15 -2.12 4.78 -6.71
CA LEU A 15 -2.49 6.17 -6.41
C LEU A 15 -2.26 7.09 -7.61
N SER A 16 -1.19 6.86 -8.38
CA SER A 16 -0.90 7.62 -9.61
C SER A 16 -1.93 7.34 -10.71
N LEU A 17 -2.38 6.08 -10.84
CA LEU A 17 -3.41 5.70 -11.79
C LEU A 17 -4.73 6.46 -11.57
N GLN A 18 -5.08 6.76 -10.31
CA GLN A 18 -6.24 7.57 -9.97
C GLN A 18 -5.95 9.07 -10.08
N ALA A 19 -4.76 9.50 -9.66
CA ALA A 19 -4.38 10.90 -9.65
C ALA A 19 -4.25 11.50 -11.06
N LEU A 20 -3.72 10.76 -12.02
CA LEU A 20 -3.48 11.27 -13.38
C LEU A 20 -4.79 11.71 -14.08
N PRO A 21 -5.85 10.88 -14.14
CA PRO A 21 -7.14 11.33 -14.63
C PRO A 21 -7.72 12.49 -13.83
N LEU A 22 -7.61 12.49 -12.49
CA LEU A 22 -8.12 13.58 -11.65
C LEU A 22 -7.45 14.94 -11.95
N ILE A 23 -6.15 14.93 -12.30
CA ILE A 23 -5.39 16.14 -12.61
C ILE A 23 -5.64 16.60 -14.05
N VAL A 24 -5.44 15.69 -15.01
CA VAL A 24 -5.43 16.00 -16.45
C VAL A 24 -6.85 16.05 -17.03
N TRP A 25 -7.71 15.12 -16.60
CA TRP A 25 -9.04 14.93 -17.16
C TRP A 25 -10.12 14.71 -16.08
N PRO A 26 -10.38 15.72 -15.22
CA PRO A 26 -11.29 15.58 -14.08
C PRO A 26 -12.72 15.23 -14.51
N SER A 27 -13.15 15.70 -15.69
CA SER A 27 -14.50 15.41 -16.20
C SER A 27 -14.74 13.93 -16.41
N PHE A 28 -13.75 13.16 -16.86
CA PHE A 28 -13.85 11.70 -16.99
C PHE A 28 -14.23 11.02 -15.69
N ILE A 29 -13.53 11.33 -14.60
CA ILE A 29 -13.80 10.75 -13.28
C ILE A 29 -15.18 11.19 -12.79
N THR A 30 -15.55 12.46 -12.95
CA THR A 30 -16.87 12.92 -12.52
C THR A 30 -18.00 12.26 -13.31
N SER A 31 -17.82 12.00 -14.60
CA SER A 31 -18.81 11.30 -15.41
C SER A 31 -18.94 9.82 -15.03
N LEU A 32 -17.85 9.18 -14.61
CA LEU A 32 -17.88 7.79 -14.12
C LEU A 32 -18.58 7.64 -12.76
N LEU A 33 -18.60 8.71 -11.95
CA LEU A 33 -19.13 8.72 -10.59
C LEU A 33 -20.51 9.40 -10.47
N ARG A 34 -21.09 9.84 -11.59
CA ARG A 34 -22.41 10.47 -11.65
C ARG A 34 -23.45 9.48 -12.13
N ASP A 35 -24.64 9.54 -11.55
CA ASP A 35 -25.80 8.79 -12.04
C ASP A 35 -26.44 9.50 -13.24
N GLU A 36 -26.36 10.84 -13.29
CA GLU A 36 -26.88 11.65 -14.39
C GLU A 36 -25.79 12.51 -15.02
N TYR A 37 -25.79 12.58 -16.36
CA TYR A 37 -24.84 13.42 -17.07
C TYR A 37 -25.13 14.90 -16.83
N GLN A 38 -24.16 15.58 -16.23
CA GLN A 38 -24.16 17.02 -16.02
C GLN A 38 -22.76 17.55 -16.37
N PRO A 39 -22.62 18.82 -16.77
CA PRO A 39 -21.31 19.44 -16.95
C PRO A 39 -20.52 19.45 -15.64
N THR A 40 -19.21 19.23 -15.71
CA THR A 40 -18.33 19.34 -14.54
C THR A 40 -18.21 20.81 -14.14
N SER A 41 -18.51 21.12 -12.89
CA SER A 41 -18.42 22.48 -12.36
C SER A 41 -16.96 22.89 -12.10
N ALA A 42 -16.72 24.21 -11.99
CA ALA A 42 -15.41 24.73 -11.62
C ALA A 42 -14.95 24.23 -10.23
N LEU A 43 -15.89 24.07 -9.29
CA LEU A 43 -15.63 23.57 -7.95
C LEU A 43 -15.19 22.10 -7.96
N GLU A 44 -15.88 21.25 -8.73
CA GLU A 44 -15.51 19.84 -8.90
C GLU A 44 -14.14 19.69 -9.55
N THR A 45 -13.84 20.53 -10.55
CA THR A 45 -12.53 20.57 -11.20
C THR A 45 -11.42 20.92 -10.19
N TYR A 46 -11.67 21.89 -9.32
CA TYR A 46 -10.73 22.28 -8.27
C TYR A 46 -10.49 21.11 -7.29
N PHE A 47 -11.55 20.52 -6.75
CA PHE A 47 -11.43 19.41 -5.81
C PHE A 47 -10.79 18.17 -6.43
N ALA A 48 -11.13 17.83 -7.68
CA ALA A 48 -10.54 16.71 -8.39
C ALA A 48 -9.01 16.88 -8.53
N ARG A 49 -8.56 18.05 -9.00
CA ARG A 49 -7.13 18.34 -9.14
C ARG A 49 -6.40 18.35 -7.80
N SER A 50 -6.98 18.99 -6.79
CA SER A 50 -6.40 19.02 -5.44
C SER A 50 -6.27 17.61 -4.85
N LEU A 51 -7.28 16.76 -5.05
CA LEU A 51 -7.24 15.36 -4.63
C LEU A 51 -6.17 14.59 -5.39
N GLY A 52 -6.07 14.78 -6.70
CA GLY A 52 -5.03 14.13 -7.52
C GLY A 52 -3.61 14.47 -7.04
N PHE A 53 -3.33 15.75 -6.75
CA PHE A 53 -2.03 16.13 -6.18
C PHE A 53 -1.79 15.52 -4.79
N ALA A 54 -2.82 15.46 -3.94
CA ALA A 54 -2.72 14.82 -2.62
C ALA A 54 -2.42 13.32 -2.71
N LEU A 55 -3.04 12.59 -3.66
CA LEU A 55 -2.80 11.16 -3.88
C LEU A 55 -1.37 10.89 -4.35
N LEU A 56 -0.83 11.72 -5.26
CA LEU A 56 0.58 11.62 -5.68
C LEU A 56 1.53 11.87 -4.51
N ALA A 57 1.28 12.94 -3.74
CA ALA A 57 2.08 13.26 -2.57
C ALA A 57 2.06 12.12 -1.53
N LEU A 58 0.88 11.52 -1.29
CA LEU A 58 0.74 10.37 -0.39
C LEU A 58 1.52 9.16 -0.89
N GLY A 59 1.40 8.81 -2.18
CA GLY A 59 2.12 7.70 -2.79
C GLY A 59 3.64 7.88 -2.72
N LEU A 60 4.13 9.07 -3.03
CA LEU A 60 5.55 9.42 -2.93
C LEU A 60 6.04 9.38 -1.48
N THR A 61 5.26 9.88 -0.53
CA THR A 61 5.61 9.84 0.90
C THR A 61 5.80 8.41 1.38
N VAL A 62 4.90 7.49 1.02
CA VAL A 62 5.04 6.06 1.35
C VAL A 62 6.29 5.47 0.71
N LEU A 63 6.57 5.80 -0.56
CA LEU A 63 7.75 5.32 -1.27
C LEU A 63 9.07 5.81 -0.68
N LEU A 64 9.12 7.06 -0.22
CA LEU A 64 10.30 7.64 0.42
C LEU A 64 10.53 7.03 1.81
N LEU A 65 9.48 6.93 2.62
CA LEU A 65 9.57 6.40 3.97
C LEU A 65 9.82 4.89 4.01
N SER A 66 9.50 4.16 2.93
CA SER A 66 9.74 2.73 2.82
C SER A 66 11.23 2.38 2.67
N GLY A 67 12.07 3.34 2.25
CA GLY A 67 13.49 3.12 1.95
C GLY A 67 13.74 2.45 0.59
N ALA A 68 12.71 2.34 -0.26
CA ALA A 68 12.84 1.73 -1.58
C ALA A 68 13.62 2.59 -2.59
N LEU A 69 13.66 3.91 -2.39
CA LEU A 69 14.55 4.80 -3.14
C LEU A 69 15.85 5.06 -2.35
N PRO A 70 17.03 4.82 -2.96
CA PRO A 70 18.29 5.21 -2.37
C PRO A 70 18.41 6.74 -2.44
N LEU A 71 18.07 7.42 -1.34
CA LEU A 71 18.31 8.84 -1.21
C LEU A 71 19.81 9.04 -0.96
N ALA A 72 20.42 10.01 -1.64
CA ALA A 72 21.86 10.27 -1.61
C ALA A 72 22.46 10.56 -0.21
N ALA A 73 21.61 10.74 0.81
CA ALA A 73 21.98 10.98 2.20
C ALA A 73 21.91 9.73 3.09
N THR A 74 21.78 8.53 2.52
CA THR A 74 21.84 7.30 3.33
C THR A 74 23.27 7.15 3.81
N ASP A 75 23.52 7.51 5.07
CA ASP A 75 24.83 7.40 5.72
C ASP A 75 25.47 6.05 5.39
N ALA A 76 26.77 6.06 5.08
CA ALA A 76 27.57 4.83 4.90
C ALA A 76 27.56 3.90 6.15
N SER A 77 26.90 4.30 7.23
CA SER A 77 26.64 3.55 8.46
C SER A 77 25.39 2.67 8.40
N HIS A 78 24.49 2.86 7.42
CA HIS A 78 23.34 1.99 7.20
C HIS A 78 23.75 0.81 6.33
N PRO A 79 23.80 -0.42 6.86
CA PRO A 79 24.16 -1.58 6.08
C PRO A 79 23.16 -1.78 4.94
N GLU A 80 23.67 -2.07 3.73
CA GLU A 80 22.80 -2.51 2.64
C GLU A 80 21.92 -3.68 3.11
N GLY A 81 20.61 -3.56 2.92
CA GLY A 81 19.63 -4.57 3.31
C GLY A 81 18.95 -4.37 4.67
N THR A 82 19.24 -3.29 5.42
CA THR A 82 18.41 -2.93 6.58
C THR A 82 17.16 -2.15 6.14
N ALA A 83 15.97 -2.64 6.51
CA ALA A 83 14.71 -1.98 6.22
C ALA A 83 14.64 -0.59 6.88
N SER A 84 14.03 0.39 6.18
CA SER A 84 13.82 1.74 6.73
C SER A 84 13.07 1.66 8.08
N PRO A 85 13.50 2.44 9.10
CA PRO A 85 12.83 2.45 10.41
C PRO A 85 11.37 2.94 10.32
N TYR A 86 11.01 3.64 9.24
CA TYR A 86 9.67 4.18 9.01
C TYR A 86 8.80 3.28 8.12
N ALA A 87 9.34 2.20 7.54
CA ALA A 87 8.61 1.35 6.61
C ALA A 87 7.34 0.76 7.23
N ASP A 88 7.44 0.21 8.45
CA ASP A 88 6.30 -0.38 9.14
C ASP A 88 5.17 0.63 9.37
N ALA A 89 5.51 1.86 9.77
CA ALA A 89 4.52 2.92 10.00
C ALA A 89 3.91 3.42 8.68
N ALA A 90 4.74 3.65 7.66
CA ALA A 90 4.29 4.12 6.36
C ALA A 90 3.32 3.14 5.70
N VAL A 91 3.65 1.84 5.69
CA VAL A 91 2.77 0.79 5.14
C VAL A 91 1.49 0.63 5.97
N SER A 92 1.56 0.77 7.29
CA SER A 92 0.37 0.70 8.15
C SER A 92 -0.62 1.83 7.83
N VAL A 93 -0.13 3.06 7.70
CA VAL A 93 -0.95 4.23 7.39
C VAL A 93 -1.56 4.11 5.98
N SER A 94 -0.77 3.67 4.99
CA SER A 94 -1.31 3.46 3.63
C SER A 94 -2.31 2.31 3.58
N ALA A 95 -2.10 1.23 4.33
CA ALA A 95 -3.06 0.13 4.44
C ALA A 95 -4.40 0.61 5.02
N LEU A 96 -4.36 1.47 6.05
CA LEU A 96 -5.56 2.07 6.62
C LEU A 96 -6.28 3.00 5.63
N HIS A 97 -5.53 3.81 4.89
CA HIS A 97 -6.09 4.61 3.81
C HIS A 97 -6.82 3.73 2.79
N HIS A 98 -6.18 2.68 2.31
CA HIS A 98 -6.79 1.74 1.36
C HIS A 98 -7.99 1.00 1.93
N ALA A 99 -7.96 0.60 3.20
CA ALA A 99 -9.10 -0.05 3.86
C ALA A 99 -10.32 0.89 3.94
N THR A 100 -10.11 2.14 4.34
CA THR A 100 -11.19 3.13 4.43
C THR A 100 -11.72 3.53 3.05
N SER A 101 -10.84 3.69 2.05
CA SER A 101 -11.23 3.89 0.65
C SER A 101 -12.04 2.72 0.09
N ALA A 102 -11.60 1.49 0.31
CA ALA A 102 -12.32 0.31 -0.15
C ALA A 102 -13.70 0.19 0.50
N PHE A 103 -13.79 0.42 1.81
CA PHE A 103 -15.05 0.45 2.55
C PHE A 103 -16.01 1.52 2.00
N TYR A 104 -15.51 2.74 1.77
CA TYR A 104 -16.31 3.83 1.23
C TYR A 104 -16.81 3.52 -0.18
N CYS A 105 -15.93 3.04 -1.06
CA CYS A 105 -16.27 2.65 -2.42
C CYS A 105 -17.32 1.53 -2.45
N TYR A 106 -17.18 0.52 -1.59
CA TYR A 106 -18.18 -0.54 -1.44
C TYR A 106 -19.54 0.02 -0.98
N SER A 107 -19.54 0.87 0.05
CA SER A 107 -20.76 1.53 0.54
C SER A 107 -21.43 2.38 -0.54
N ARG A 108 -20.66 3.14 -1.32
CA ARG A 108 -21.18 3.91 -2.45
C ARG A 108 -21.79 3.02 -3.52
N TRP A 109 -21.13 1.93 -3.88
CA TRP A 109 -21.65 0.97 -4.85
C TRP A 109 -23.00 0.38 -4.43
N LEU A 110 -23.19 0.06 -3.14
CA LEU A 110 -24.47 -0.45 -2.64
C LEU A 110 -25.63 0.54 -2.83
N HIS A 111 -25.35 1.85 -2.90
CA HIS A 111 -26.37 2.89 -3.06
C HIS A 111 -26.57 3.33 -4.52
N THR A 112 -25.50 3.43 -5.31
CA THR A 112 -25.57 4.01 -6.68
C THR A 112 -25.43 2.97 -7.79
N GLY A 113 -24.94 1.76 -7.50
CA GLY A 113 -24.68 0.73 -8.51
C GLY A 113 -23.54 1.06 -9.50
N GLN A 114 -22.82 2.16 -9.30
CA GLN A 114 -21.77 2.63 -10.21
C GLN A 114 -20.57 1.68 -10.24
N THR A 115 -20.20 1.23 -11.44
CA THR A 115 -19.06 0.31 -11.66
C THR A 115 -17.71 0.91 -11.26
N ALA A 116 -17.56 2.23 -11.39
CA ALA A 116 -16.37 2.95 -10.94
C ALA A 116 -16.10 2.77 -9.44
N SER A 117 -17.16 2.73 -8.62
CA SER A 117 -17.06 2.46 -7.19
C SER A 117 -16.57 1.03 -6.91
N VAL A 118 -16.98 0.04 -7.71
CA VAL A 118 -16.46 -1.33 -7.58
C VAL A 118 -14.98 -1.41 -7.94
N MET A 119 -14.54 -0.74 -9.02
CA MET A 119 -13.13 -0.73 -9.41
C MET A 119 -12.25 -0.08 -8.34
N GLY A 120 -12.70 1.05 -7.77
CA GLY A 120 -12.03 1.69 -6.64
C GLY A 120 -11.94 0.77 -5.42
N CYS A 121 -13.05 0.07 -5.09
CA CYS A 121 -13.09 -0.91 -4.01
C CYS A 121 -12.09 -2.05 -4.22
N LEU A 122 -12.03 -2.62 -5.42
CA LEU A 122 -11.16 -3.77 -5.72
C LEU A 122 -9.68 -3.38 -5.60
N GLY A 123 -9.26 -2.30 -6.25
CA GLY A 123 -7.85 -1.92 -6.23
C GLY A 123 -7.39 -1.49 -4.84
N SER A 124 -8.16 -0.65 -4.12
CA SER A 124 -7.84 -0.32 -2.73
C SER A 124 -7.94 -1.54 -1.81
N GLY A 125 -8.88 -2.46 -2.04
CA GLY A 125 -8.99 -3.71 -1.28
C GLY A 125 -7.73 -4.58 -1.39
N VAL A 126 -7.15 -4.71 -2.58
CA VAL A 126 -5.88 -5.45 -2.81
C VAL A 126 -4.75 -4.84 -1.98
N PHE A 127 -4.58 -3.51 -2.00
CA PHE A 127 -3.53 -2.85 -1.23
C PHE A 127 -3.80 -2.83 0.28
N ALA A 128 -5.06 -2.85 0.71
CA ALA A 128 -5.43 -3.01 2.12
C ALA A 128 -5.03 -4.40 2.62
N VAL A 129 -5.36 -5.46 1.89
CA VAL A 129 -5.00 -6.84 2.25
C VAL A 129 -3.48 -7.04 2.20
N PHE A 130 -2.82 -6.54 1.15
CA PHE A 130 -1.37 -6.68 1.03
C PHE A 130 -0.63 -5.88 2.12
N GLY A 131 -1.11 -4.68 2.45
CA GLY A 131 -0.56 -3.87 3.54
C GLY A 131 -0.78 -4.50 4.91
N LEU A 132 -1.96 -5.08 5.15
CA LEU A 132 -2.23 -5.85 6.37
C LEU A 132 -1.33 -7.07 6.48
N TRP A 133 -1.18 -7.84 5.40
CA TRP A 133 -0.25 -8.97 5.36
C TRP A 133 1.18 -8.52 5.67
N PHE A 134 1.59 -7.37 5.13
CA PHE A 134 2.90 -6.80 5.43
C PHE A 134 3.06 -6.53 6.93
N VAL A 135 2.14 -5.77 7.53
CA VAL A 135 2.18 -5.42 8.96
C VAL A 135 2.18 -6.66 9.85
N MET A 136 1.43 -7.71 9.49
CA MET A 136 1.31 -8.91 10.30
C MET A 136 2.51 -9.85 10.16
N PHE A 137 3.08 -9.99 8.96
CA PHE A 137 4.01 -11.08 8.65
C PHE A 137 5.36 -10.62 8.13
N ALA A 138 5.40 -9.60 7.27
CA ALA A 138 6.63 -9.16 6.60
C ALA A 138 7.33 -7.97 7.26
N GLY A 139 6.70 -7.34 8.26
CA GLY A 139 7.28 -6.24 9.03
C GLY A 139 8.50 -6.67 9.86
N SER A 140 9.36 -5.69 10.19
CA SER A 140 10.64 -5.90 10.88
C SER A 140 10.51 -6.68 12.20
N LYS A 141 9.43 -6.42 12.96
CA LYS A 141 9.09 -7.09 14.22
C LYS A 141 8.50 -8.48 14.04
N GLY A 142 7.88 -8.74 12.88
CA GLY A 142 7.28 -10.03 12.52
C GLY A 142 8.35 -11.05 12.13
N ARG A 143 9.37 -10.60 11.39
CA ARG A 143 10.39 -11.46 10.79
C ARG A 143 11.34 -12.14 11.76
N HIS A 144 11.66 -11.55 12.92
CA HIS A 144 12.55 -12.18 13.89
C HIS A 144 11.80 -12.73 15.12
N SER A 145 12.20 -13.93 15.57
CA SER A 145 11.67 -14.55 16.79
C SER A 145 12.16 -13.80 18.03
N LYS A 146 11.24 -13.29 18.84
CA LYS A 146 11.59 -12.68 20.15
C LYS A 146 12.20 -13.67 21.13
N ARG A 147 11.85 -14.97 21.02
CA ARG A 147 12.31 -16.02 21.93
C ARG A 147 13.68 -16.57 21.55
N THR A 148 13.97 -16.64 20.25
CA THR A 148 15.14 -17.37 19.75
C THR A 148 16.05 -16.52 18.86
N GLY A 149 15.70 -15.28 18.56
CA GLY A 149 16.46 -14.37 17.67
C GLY A 149 16.47 -14.77 16.20
N PHE A 150 16.09 -16.02 15.88
CA PHE A 150 16.13 -16.54 14.53
C PHE A 150 15.09 -15.91 13.61
N ASP A 151 15.47 -15.80 12.34
CA ASP A 151 14.60 -15.44 11.24
C ASP A 151 13.43 -16.44 11.09
N LYS A 152 12.20 -15.92 11.13
CA LYS A 152 10.94 -16.64 10.99
C LYS A 152 10.59 -16.93 9.54
N ASP A 153 11.30 -16.38 8.56
CA ASP A 153 11.18 -16.76 7.14
C ASP A 153 11.54 -18.25 6.94
N THR A 154 12.27 -18.84 7.90
CA THR A 154 12.59 -20.28 7.95
C THR A 154 11.65 -21.09 8.86
N SER A 155 10.72 -20.44 9.54
CA SER A 155 9.77 -21.08 10.44
C SER A 155 8.53 -21.51 9.66
N GLY A 156 8.04 -22.72 9.89
CA GLY A 156 6.83 -23.24 9.25
C GLY A 156 5.57 -22.57 9.81
N PHE A 157 5.40 -21.27 9.58
CA PHE A 157 4.15 -20.55 9.79
C PHE A 157 3.63 -20.10 8.41
N PRO A 158 2.33 -20.24 8.09
CA PRO A 158 1.24 -20.67 8.96
C PRO A 158 1.16 -22.20 9.18
N PHE A 159 1.91 -23.00 8.43
CA PHE A 159 1.87 -24.47 8.50
C PHE A 159 3.18 -25.07 9.01
N LYS A 160 3.09 -25.86 10.08
CA LYS A 160 4.23 -26.46 10.78
C LYS A 160 5.11 -27.26 9.82
N ASN A 161 6.35 -26.80 9.63
CA ASN A 161 7.38 -27.50 8.88
C ASN A 161 8.37 -28.16 9.85
N SER A 162 8.12 -29.43 10.17
CA SER A 162 8.96 -30.23 11.08
C SER A 162 10.36 -30.52 10.51
N GLU A 163 10.51 -30.58 9.18
CA GLU A 163 11.80 -30.84 8.52
C GLU A 163 12.76 -29.65 8.62
N ALA A 164 12.26 -28.42 8.47
CA ALA A 164 13.07 -27.20 8.64
C ALA A 164 13.66 -27.10 10.06
N TYR A 165 12.89 -27.49 11.08
CA TYR A 165 13.34 -27.50 12.48
C TYR A 165 14.41 -28.57 12.74
N ARG A 166 14.36 -29.71 12.04
CA ARG A 166 15.27 -30.85 12.23
C ARG A 166 16.69 -30.59 11.73
N LYS A 167 16.85 -29.85 10.62
CA LYS A 167 18.17 -29.42 10.12
C LYS A 167 18.87 -28.47 11.09
N LYS A 168 18.12 -27.61 11.78
CA LYS A 168 18.66 -26.61 12.72
C LYS A 168 19.18 -27.22 14.03
N LYS A 169 18.60 -28.34 14.49
CA LYS A 169 19.07 -29.08 15.67
C LYS A 169 20.36 -29.89 15.42
N LYS A 170 20.72 -30.14 14.15
CA LYS A 170 21.94 -30.87 13.78
C LYS A 170 23.16 -29.97 13.53
N GLY A 171 22.95 -28.65 13.41
CA GLY A 171 24.02 -27.66 13.20
C GLY A 171 24.37 -26.84 14.45
N LEU A 172 23.78 -27.21 15.59
CA LEU A 172 24.16 -26.84 16.97
C LEU A 172 24.74 -28.10 17.62
#